data_AF-A0A8T2YMW0-F1
#
_entry.id   AF-A0A8T2YMW0-F1
#
_cell.length_a   1.000
_cell.length_b   1.000
_cell.length_c   1.000
_cell.angle_alpha   90.00
_cell.angle_beta   90.00
_cell.angle_gamma   90.00
#
_symmetry.space_group_name_H-M   'P 1'
#
loop_
_entity.id
_entity.type
_entity.pdbx_description
1 polymer ?
#
loop_
_entity_poly.entity_id
_entity_poly.type
_entity_poly.pdbx_seq_one_letter_code
_entity_poly.pdbx_strand_id
1 'polypeptide(L)'
;MARSLNLEDRCFLDKYGEWETMLARFNFFPPCPMPNQAHGLKPHADVSAITIVLQDKEDEGLQFLKDDQWFRVRVLPHALLINVDDQAEVISNGLFKNPVHRVVTHSERDRTFVAMFCNPDPDNDTEPLASQ
;
A
#
# COMPACT_ATOMS: atom_id res chain seq x y z
N MET A 1 10.87 -10.36 -2.57
CA MET A 1 10.30 -10.08 -3.91
C MET A 1 11.16 -10.68 -5.03
N ALA A 2 12.44 -10.33 -5.15
CA ALA A 2 13.33 -10.92 -6.18
C ALA A 2 13.34 -12.46 -6.19
N ARG A 3 13.66 -13.09 -5.05
CA ARG A 3 13.70 -14.56 -4.93
C ARG A 3 12.40 -15.26 -5.27
N SER A 4 11.24 -14.67 -4.98
CA SER A 4 9.95 -15.29 -5.34
C SER A 4 9.68 -15.30 -6.84
N LEU A 5 10.43 -14.51 -7.61
CA LEU A 5 10.41 -14.48 -9.07
C LEU A 5 11.63 -15.20 -9.69
N ASN A 6 12.45 -15.89 -8.88
CA ASN A 6 13.73 -16.49 -9.29
C ASN A 6 14.73 -15.49 -9.89
N LEU A 7 14.73 -14.25 -9.41
CA LEU A 7 15.65 -13.19 -9.84
C LEU A 7 16.79 -12.98 -8.84
N GLU A 8 17.85 -12.28 -9.27
CA GLU A 8 18.96 -11.87 -8.41
C GLU A 8 18.47 -11.00 -7.25
N ASP A 9 18.97 -11.24 -6.04
CA ASP A 9 18.46 -10.66 -4.78
C ASP A 9 18.26 -9.14 -4.81
N ARG A 10 19.14 -8.41 -5.49
CA ARG A 10 19.16 -6.95 -5.50
C ARG A 10 18.44 -6.28 -6.66
N CYS A 11 17.92 -7.04 -7.64
CA CYS A 11 17.40 -6.47 -8.88
C CYS A 11 16.30 -5.40 -8.69
N PHE A 12 15.49 -5.50 -7.63
CA PHE A 12 14.49 -4.47 -7.29
C PHE A 12 15.14 -3.23 -6.67
N LEU A 13 16.09 -3.43 -5.74
CA LEU A 13 16.81 -2.34 -5.08
C LEU A 13 17.65 -1.54 -6.08
N ASP A 14 18.33 -2.23 -7.00
CA ASP A 14 19.15 -1.61 -8.03
C ASP A 14 18.30 -0.74 -8.98
N LYS A 15 17.02 -1.09 -9.18
CA LYS A 15 16.04 -0.25 -9.91
C LYS A 15 15.53 0.91 -9.06
N TYR A 16 15.27 0.70 -7.77
CA TYR A 16 14.79 1.75 -6.88
C TYR A 16 15.84 2.83 -6.58
N GLY A 17 17.13 2.55 -6.75
CA GLY A 17 18.21 3.52 -6.57
C GLY A 17 18.73 3.58 -5.13
N GLU A 18 19.65 4.52 -4.90
CA GLU A 18 20.40 4.69 -3.64
C GLU A 18 19.88 5.87 -2.78
N TRP A 19 18.93 6.64 -3.31
CA TRP A 19 18.32 7.81 -2.66
C TRP A 19 16.84 7.59 -2.38
N GLU A 20 16.47 6.39 -1.94
CA GLU A 20 15.10 6.09 -1.58
C GLU A 20 14.61 7.00 -0.44
N THR A 21 13.39 7.53 -0.58
CA THR A 21 12.79 8.38 0.45
C THR A 21 11.67 7.63 1.16
N MET A 22 11.79 7.54 2.48
CA MET A 22 10.69 7.07 3.32
C MET A 22 9.81 8.24 3.78
N LEU A 23 8.55 8.22 3.38
CA LEU A 23 7.54 9.19 3.83
C LEU A 23 6.58 8.53 4.80
N ALA A 24 6.46 9.07 6.02
CA ALA A 24 5.42 8.65 6.96
C ALA A 24 4.22 9.60 6.89
N ARG A 25 3.03 9.05 6.67
CA ARG A 25 1.73 9.75 6.76
C ARG A 25 0.97 9.25 7.97
N PHE A 26 0.70 10.17 8.89
CA PHE A 26 -0.18 9.95 10.03
C PHE A 26 -1.59 10.30 9.61
N ASN A 27 -2.50 9.33 9.66
CA ASN A 27 -3.88 9.51 9.24
C ASN A 27 -4.81 9.41 10.44
N PHE A 28 -5.70 10.38 10.58
CA PHE A 28 -6.76 10.39 11.59
C PHE A 28 -8.11 10.60 10.88
N PHE A 29 -9.05 9.68 11.10
CA PHE A 29 -10.41 9.75 10.56
C PHE A 29 -11.39 9.82 11.74
N PRO A 30 -12.06 10.96 11.97
CA PRO A 30 -13.04 11.09 13.04
C PRO A 30 -14.33 10.30 12.73
N PRO A 31 -15.21 10.10 13.73
CA PRO A 31 -16.53 9.53 13.51
C PRO A 31 -17.32 10.35 12.48
N CYS A 32 -18.02 9.66 11.59
CA CYS A 32 -18.78 10.25 10.50
C CYS A 32 -20.28 9.95 10.65
N PRO A 33 -21.16 10.97 10.81
CA PRO A 33 -22.61 10.76 10.97
C PRO A 33 -23.30 10.04 9.81
N MET A 34 -22.70 10.06 8.62
CA MET A 34 -23.23 9.45 7.40
C MET A 34 -22.17 8.57 6.73
N PRO A 35 -21.77 7.43 7.35
CA PRO A 35 -20.62 6.65 6.91
C PRO A 35 -20.81 5.98 5.54
N ASN A 36 -22.06 5.81 5.11
CA ASN A 36 -22.40 5.29 3.78
C ASN A 36 -22.33 6.35 2.67
N GLN A 37 -22.13 7.63 3.02
CA GLN A 37 -22.08 8.76 2.07
C GLN A 37 -20.69 9.39 1.99
N ALA A 38 -19.73 8.95 2.80
CA ALA A 38 -18.39 9.51 2.85
C ALA A 38 -17.33 8.40 2.90
N HIS A 39 -16.20 8.64 2.25
CA HIS A 39 -14.99 7.86 2.44
C HIS A 39 -14.05 8.61 3.39
N GLY A 40 -13.33 7.88 4.23
CA GLY A 40 -12.18 8.43 4.93
C GLY A 40 -11.09 8.75 3.91
N LEU A 41 -10.82 7.78 3.02
CA LEU A 41 -9.91 7.92 1.89
C LEU A 41 -10.53 7.24 0.66
N LYS A 42 -10.57 7.96 -0.46
CA LYS A 42 -11.20 7.50 -1.70
C LYS A 42 -10.47 6.28 -2.27
N PRO A 43 -11.12 5.44 -3.10
CA PRO A 43 -10.46 4.39 -3.87
C PRO A 43 -9.25 4.93 -4.66
N HIS A 44 -8.08 4.33 -4.44
CA HIS A 44 -6.82 4.64 -5.13
C HIS A 44 -5.86 3.45 -5.05
N ALA A 45 -4.76 3.50 -5.80
CA ALA A 45 -3.64 2.59 -5.66
C ALA A 45 -2.39 3.43 -5.35
N ASP A 46 -1.41 2.85 -4.64
CA ASP A 46 -0.24 3.59 -4.16
C ASP A 46 0.86 3.66 -5.22
N VAL A 47 1.60 4.76 -5.27
CA VAL A 47 2.59 5.02 -6.34
C VAL A 47 4.03 4.64 -5.93
N SER A 48 4.25 4.29 -4.65
CA SER A 48 5.57 3.89 -4.11
C SER A 48 6.04 2.52 -4.62
N ALA A 49 7.11 1.98 -4.02
CA ALA A 49 7.50 0.57 -4.18
C ALA A 49 6.70 -0.37 -3.28
N ILE A 50 6.64 -0.01 -2.00
CA ILE A 50 5.96 -0.77 -0.96
C ILE A 50 5.40 0.24 0.04
N THR A 51 4.19 -0.02 0.51
CA THR A 51 3.59 0.71 1.63
C THR A 51 3.50 -0.19 2.87
N ILE A 52 3.99 0.31 4.00
CA ILE A 52 3.95 -0.36 5.30
C ILE A 52 2.94 0.36 6.18
N VAL A 53 1.89 -0.35 6.61
CA VAL A 53 0.80 0.23 7.39
C VAL A 53 0.77 -0.38 8.79
N LEU A 54 0.85 0.50 9.79
CA LEU A 54 0.51 0.20 11.18
C LEU A 54 -0.93 0.65 11.44
N GLN A 55 -1.83 -0.31 11.58
CA GLN A 55 -3.24 -0.07 11.88
C GLN A 55 -3.49 0.00 13.39
N ASP A 56 -4.45 0.82 13.81
CA ASP A 56 -4.97 0.80 15.17
C ASP A 56 -5.71 -0.52 15.47
N LYS A 57 -5.73 -0.92 16.75
CA LYS A 57 -6.08 -2.26 17.22
C LYS A 57 -7.55 -2.66 17.05
N GLU A 58 -8.45 -1.69 16.84
CA GLU A 58 -9.91 -1.91 16.99
C GLU A 58 -10.75 -1.60 15.73
N ASP A 59 -10.14 -1.27 14.58
CA ASP A 59 -10.91 -0.82 13.40
C ASP A 59 -10.47 -1.41 12.04
N GLU A 60 -11.44 -2.01 11.34
CA GLU A 60 -11.35 -2.65 10.01
C GLU A 60 -11.81 -1.72 8.86
N GLY A 61 -11.57 -0.41 8.96
CA GLY A 61 -11.98 0.55 7.93
C GLY A 61 -11.23 0.44 6.59
N LEU A 62 -10.05 -0.21 6.54
CA LEU A 62 -9.25 -0.34 5.33
C LEU A 62 -9.78 -1.50 4.49
N GLN A 63 -10.00 -1.25 3.19
CA GLN A 63 -10.54 -2.23 2.27
C GLN A 63 -9.72 -2.26 0.98
N PHE A 64 -9.46 -3.47 0.46
CA PHE A 64 -8.89 -3.70 -0.86
C PHE A 64 -9.97 -4.18 -1.83
N LEU A 65 -9.88 -3.74 -3.09
CA LEU A 65 -10.70 -4.23 -4.18
C LEU A 65 -10.03 -5.46 -4.80
N LYS A 66 -10.78 -6.55 -4.91
CA LYS A 66 -10.36 -7.76 -5.61
C LYS A 66 -11.59 -8.37 -6.29
N ASP A 67 -11.48 -8.77 -7.55
CA ASP A 67 -12.57 -9.40 -8.30
C ASP A 67 -13.89 -8.60 -8.20
N ASP A 68 -13.81 -7.28 -8.35
CA ASP A 68 -14.91 -6.29 -8.21
C ASP A 68 -15.61 -6.27 -6.83
N GLN A 69 -14.98 -6.85 -5.81
CA GLN A 69 -15.48 -6.90 -4.44
C GLN A 69 -14.53 -6.25 -3.45
N TRP A 70 -15.09 -5.55 -2.46
CA TRP A 70 -14.33 -4.91 -1.39
C TRP A 70 -14.11 -5.87 -0.23
N PHE A 71 -12.86 -6.16 0.08
CA PHE A 71 -12.45 -6.99 1.20
C PHE A 71 -11.88 -6.14 2.32
N ARG A 72 -12.39 -6.31 3.54
CA ARG A 72 -11.83 -5.68 4.74
C ARG A 72 -10.52 -6.32 5.14
N VAL A 73 -9.57 -5.48 5.51
CA VAL A 73 -8.31 -5.94 6.12
C VAL A 73 -8.57 -6.21 7.59
N ARG A 74 -8.34 -7.45 8.00
CA ARG A 74 -8.38 -7.83 9.40
C ARG A 74 -7.23 -7.17 10.15
N VAL A 75 -7.52 -6.53 11.28
CA VAL A 75 -6.49 -6.06 12.20
C VAL A 75 -5.95 -7.24 13.00
N LEU A 76 -4.64 -7.45 12.92
CA LEU A 76 -3.94 -8.47 13.70
C LEU A 76 -3.04 -7.77 14.73
N PRO A 77 -3.10 -8.16 16.02
CA PRO A 77 -2.21 -7.60 17.03
C PRO A 77 -0.73 -7.76 16.63
N HIS A 78 0.03 -6.67 16.74
CA HIS A 78 1.47 -6.62 16.45
C HIS A 78 1.84 -6.91 14.99
N ALA A 79 0.89 -6.87 14.06
CA ALA A 79 1.16 -7.03 12.64
C ALA A 79 1.31 -5.68 11.94
N LEU A 80 2.18 -5.66 10.93
CA LEU A 80 2.21 -4.63 9.91
C LEU A 80 1.57 -5.18 8.65
N LEU A 81 0.73 -4.37 8.00
CA LEU A 81 0.25 -4.66 6.66
C LEU A 81 1.29 -4.16 5.66
N ILE A 82 1.65 -5.01 4.70
CA ILE A 82 2.54 -4.65 3.60
C ILE A 82 1.72 -4.66 2.31
N ASN A 83 1.66 -3.52 1.63
CA ASN A 83 1.09 -3.41 0.29
C ASN A 83 2.22 -3.30 -0.75
N VAL A 84 2.02 -3.92 -1.91
CA VAL A 84 2.90 -3.74 -3.06
C VAL A 84 2.26 -2.69 -3.96
N ASP A 85 3.09 -1.77 -4.45
CA ASP A 85 2.62 -0.54 -5.09
C ASP A 85 3.07 -0.48 -6.56
N ASP A 86 2.78 0.63 -7.26
CA ASP A 86 2.98 0.75 -8.72
C ASP A 86 4.40 0.40 -9.19
N GLN A 87 5.43 0.83 -8.46
CA GLN A 87 6.82 0.64 -8.90
C GLN A 87 7.19 -0.85 -8.97
N ALA A 88 6.74 -1.60 -7.98
CA ALA A 88 6.93 -3.04 -7.94
C ALA A 88 6.08 -3.77 -9.00
N GLU A 89 4.88 -3.26 -9.30
CA GLU A 89 4.08 -3.80 -10.40
C GLU A 89 4.81 -3.62 -11.74
N VAL A 90 5.31 -2.42 -12.04
CA VAL A 90 6.05 -2.15 -13.29
C VAL A 90 7.32 -2.99 -13.38
N ILE A 91 8.18 -2.96 -12.35
CA ILE A 91 9.47 -3.67 -12.33
C ILE A 91 9.29 -5.19 -12.46
N SER A 92 8.22 -5.75 -11.87
CA SER A 92 7.89 -7.17 -11.97
C SER A 92 7.15 -7.55 -13.25
N ASN A 93 6.97 -6.61 -14.19
CA ASN A 93 6.19 -6.79 -15.41
C ASN A 93 4.76 -7.28 -15.13
N GLY A 94 4.13 -6.73 -14.10
CA GLY A 94 2.76 -7.05 -13.74
C GLY A 94 2.57 -8.32 -12.91
N LEU A 95 3.63 -9.00 -12.46
CA LEU A 95 3.52 -10.20 -11.63
C LEU A 95 3.08 -9.89 -10.20
N PHE A 96 3.62 -8.82 -9.61
CA PHE A 96 3.01 -8.21 -8.45
C PHE A 96 1.96 -7.19 -8.90
N LYS A 97 0.81 -7.20 -8.23
CA LYS A 97 -0.31 -6.31 -8.53
C LYS A 97 -0.46 -5.27 -7.45
N ASN A 98 -0.58 -4.01 -7.85
CA ASN A 98 -0.93 -2.90 -6.99
C ASN A 98 -2.45 -2.84 -6.82
N PRO A 99 -2.98 -3.23 -5.65
CA PRO A 99 -4.42 -3.32 -5.46
C PRO A 99 -5.02 -1.94 -5.17
N VAL A 100 -6.16 -1.65 -5.80
CA VAL A 100 -6.97 -0.50 -5.43
C VAL A 100 -7.49 -0.70 -4.01
N HIS A 101 -7.37 0.32 -3.17
CA HIS A 101 -7.82 0.30 -1.79
C HIS A 101 -8.48 1.60 -1.37
N ARG A 102 -9.26 1.55 -0.30
CA ARG A 102 -9.98 2.69 0.27
C ARG A 102 -10.08 2.60 1.79
N VAL A 103 -10.46 3.71 2.41
CA VAL A 103 -10.82 3.74 3.83
C VAL A 103 -12.28 4.16 3.97
N VAL A 104 -13.10 3.31 4.59
CA VAL A 104 -14.47 3.64 4.98
C VAL A 104 -14.49 4.30 6.36
N THR A 105 -15.49 5.13 6.63
CA THR A 105 -15.68 5.78 7.94
C THR A 105 -16.63 4.97 8.83
N HIS A 106 -16.64 5.29 10.13
CA HIS A 106 -17.54 4.70 11.12
C HIS A 106 -18.34 5.80 11.81
N SER A 107 -19.56 5.53 12.28
CA SER A 107 -20.42 6.55 12.90
C SER A 107 -20.04 6.93 14.32
N GLU A 108 -19.38 6.02 15.05
CA GLU A 108 -19.15 6.17 16.50
C GLU A 108 -17.68 6.13 16.90
N ARG A 109 -16.79 5.73 15.99
CA ARG A 109 -15.39 5.45 16.31
C ARG A 109 -14.51 6.30 15.42
N ASP A 110 -13.46 6.87 16.02
CA ASP A 110 -12.36 7.41 15.25
C ASP A 110 -11.43 6.27 14.81
N ARG A 111 -10.52 6.62 13.92
CA ARG A 111 -9.51 5.70 13.40
C ARG A 111 -8.20 6.42 13.23
N THR A 112 -7.12 5.78 13.67
CA THR A 112 -5.76 6.21 13.36
C THR A 112 -5.02 5.11 12.63
N PHE A 113 -4.19 5.46 11.64
CA PHE A 113 -3.14 4.56 11.17
C PHE A 113 -1.94 5.36 10.66
N VAL A 114 -0.78 4.73 10.70
CA VAL A 114 0.44 5.27 10.11
C VAL A 114 0.76 4.47 8.87
N ALA A 115 0.86 5.15 7.73
CA ALA A 115 1.36 4.56 6.48
C ALA A 115 2.75 5.10 6.19
N MET A 116 3.70 4.21 5.95
CA MET A 116 5.05 4.52 5.51
C MET A 116 5.20 4.09 4.06
N PHE A 117 5.54 5.04 3.19
CA PHE A 117 5.73 4.82 1.77
C PHE A 117 7.22 4.76 1.47
N CYS A 118 7.67 3.64 0.89
CA CYS A 118 9.04 3.48 0.39
C CYS A 118 9.07 3.96 -1.07
N ASN A 119 9.46 5.20 -1.30
CA ASN A 119 9.53 5.76 -2.65
C ASN A 119 10.92 5.51 -3.24
N PRO A 120 11.02 5.01 -4.47
CA PRO A 120 12.29 4.94 -5.17
C PRO A 120 12.84 6.34 -5.47
N ASP A 121 14.10 6.37 -5.86
CA ASP A 121 14.77 7.55 -6.38
C ASP A 121 13.98 8.13 -7.57
N PRO A 122 13.52 9.39 -7.50
CA PRO A 122 12.73 10.00 -8.57
C PRO A 122 13.49 10.19 -9.88
N ASP A 123 14.83 10.14 -9.86
CA ASP A 123 15.66 10.31 -11.05
C ASP A 123 15.95 8.97 -11.76
N ASN A 124 15.54 7.84 -11.19
CA ASN A 124 15.70 6.53 -11.80
C ASN A 124 14.54 6.15 -12.72
N ASP A 125 14.87 5.60 -13.88
CA ASP A 125 13.88 5.06 -14.82
C ASP A 125 13.18 3.82 -14.25
N THR A 126 11.85 3.89 -14.18
CA THR A 126 11.00 2.76 -13.82
C THR A 126 10.65 1.95 -15.07
N GLU A 127 11.18 0.74 -15.17
CA GLU A 127 10.91 -0.17 -16.28
C GLU A 127 10.85 -1.63 -15.81
N PRO A 128 10.18 -2.52 -16.56
CA PRO A 128 10.20 -3.95 -16.28
C PRO A 128 11.63 -4.51 -16.25
N LEU A 129 11.91 -5.41 -15.31
CA LEU A 129 13.14 -6.20 -15.36
C LEU A 129 13.14 -7.03 -16.65
N ALA A 130 14.26 -6.97 -17.38
CA ALA A 130 14.45 -7.80 -18.56
C ALA A 130 14.23 -9.27 -18.18
N SER A 131 13.36 -9.94 -18.94
CA SER A 131 13.18 -11.39 -18.81
C SER A 131 14.51 -12.08 -19.08
N GLN A 132 14.98 -12.88 -18.11
CA GLN A 132 16.06 -13.84 -18.37
C GLN A 132 15.56 -14.96 -19.28
#